data_AF-A0AAW2Q2K3-F1
#
_entry.id   AF-A0AAW2Q2K3-F1
#
_cell.length_a   1.000
_cell.length_b   1.000
_cell.length_c   1.000
_cell.angle_alpha   90.00
_cell.angle_beta   90.00
_cell.angle_gamma   90.00
#
_symmetry.space_group_name_H-M   'P 1'
#
loop_
_entity.id
_entity.type
_entity.pdbx_description
1 polymer ?
#
loop_
_entity_poly.entity_id
_entity_poly.type
_entity_poly.pdbx_seq_one_letter_code
_entity_poly.pdbx_strand_id
1 'polypeptide(L)'
;MERLGQATKPSPVPLFPLVDTLHSSAETSQKIVRELLEIVDKQVTSVAEDVSILIDAVDLKIGSMQSKFNLLKRVDQFLPCNTSWLARESLQKLKYSGTMRYYVMEFSSLMLDVRDMSKEDNLFNFLSMLQAWAQTELRRQGSRT
;
A
#
# COMPACT_ATOMS: atom_id res chain seq x y z
N MET A 1 71.80 74.37 25.94
CA MET A 1 71.80 73.83 24.57
C MET A 1 71.06 72.51 24.61
N GLU A 2 69.84 72.44 24.09
CA GLU A 2 69.26 71.21 23.52
C GLU A 2 67.97 71.59 22.79
N ARG A 3 67.87 71.18 21.52
CA ARG A 3 66.83 71.61 20.58
C ARG A 3 65.61 70.70 20.75
N LEU A 4 64.45 71.28 21.04
CA LEU A 4 63.14 70.64 20.89
C LEU A 4 62.97 70.23 19.41
N GLY A 5 62.85 68.93 19.15
CA GLY A 5 62.65 68.38 17.81
C GLY A 5 61.37 68.91 17.18
N GLN A 6 61.48 69.52 16.00
CA GLN A 6 60.34 69.92 15.19
C GLN A 6 59.73 68.65 14.56
N ALA A 7 58.52 68.28 14.99
CA ALA A 7 57.75 67.21 14.36
C ALA A 7 57.32 67.65 12.95
N THR A 8 57.89 67.05 11.91
CA THR A 8 57.49 67.22 10.52
C THR A 8 56.11 66.60 10.30
N LYS A 9 55.15 67.40 9.82
CA LYS A 9 53.81 66.94 9.45
C LYS A 9 53.92 65.97 8.26
N PRO A 10 53.29 64.78 8.29
CA PRO A 10 53.43 63.80 7.22
C PRO A 10 52.81 64.30 5.91
N SER A 11 53.48 64.02 4.78
CA SER A 11 53.00 64.32 3.42
C SER A 11 51.71 63.54 3.12
N PRO A 12 50.70 64.13 2.44
CA PRO A 12 49.46 63.43 2.10
C PRO A 12 49.76 62.21 1.21
N VAL A 13 49.26 61.05 1.63
CA VAL A 13 49.34 59.83 0.83
C VAL A 13 48.36 59.95 -0.36
N PRO A 14 48.78 59.70 -1.61
CA PRO A 14 47.88 59.77 -2.76
C PRO A 14 46.81 58.68 -2.67
N LEU A 15 45.54 59.09 -2.61
CA LEU A 15 44.39 58.21 -2.37
C LEU A 15 43.95 57.41 -3.62
N PHE A 16 44.27 57.88 -4.83
CA PHE A 16 43.78 57.30 -6.09
C PHE A 16 44.19 55.81 -6.30
N PRO A 17 45.45 55.38 -6.13
CA PRO A 17 45.85 53.98 -6.35
C PRO A 17 45.21 53.00 -5.35
N LEU A 18 44.90 53.49 -4.14
CA LEU A 18 44.22 52.70 -3.12
C LEU A 18 42.76 52.45 -3.53
N VAL A 19 42.09 53.46 -4.10
CA VAL A 19 40.72 53.34 -4.62
C VAL A 19 40.65 52.33 -5.78
N ASP A 20 41.60 52.38 -6.73
CA ASP A 20 41.63 51.44 -7.87
C ASP A 20 41.87 49.98 -7.41
N THR A 21 42.76 49.79 -6.44
CA THR A 21 43.04 48.47 -5.84
C THR A 21 41.80 47.92 -5.12
N LEU A 22 41.11 48.77 -4.35
CA LEU A 22 39.86 48.41 -3.69
C LEU A 22 38.76 48.07 -4.70
N HIS A 23 38.67 48.83 -5.79
CA HIS A 23 37.71 48.57 -6.87
C HIS A 23 37.96 47.21 -7.54
N SER A 24 39.20 46.94 -7.95
CA SER A 24 39.57 45.66 -8.57
C SER A 24 39.39 44.47 -7.61
N SER A 25 39.69 44.65 -6.32
CA SER A 25 39.42 43.64 -5.29
C SER A 25 37.92 43.37 -5.11
N ALA A 26 37.10 44.42 -5.13
CA ALA A 26 35.65 44.29 -5.06
C ALA A 26 35.10 43.55 -6.28
N GLU A 27 35.55 43.86 -7.49
CA GLU A 27 35.17 43.16 -8.71
C GLU A 27 35.56 41.67 -8.67
N THR A 28 36.78 41.37 -8.22
CA THR A 28 37.25 40.00 -8.05
C THR A 28 36.40 39.24 -7.03
N SER A 29 36.09 39.87 -5.91
CA SER A 29 35.23 39.29 -4.87
C SER A 29 33.82 39.03 -5.41
N GLN A 30 33.25 39.97 -6.18
CA GLN A 30 31.95 39.78 -6.82
C GLN A 30 31.95 38.63 -7.83
N LYS A 31 33.05 38.46 -8.59
CA LYS A 31 33.21 37.34 -9.53
C LYS A 31 33.22 36.00 -8.79
N ILE A 32 33.99 35.89 -7.71
CA ILE A 32 34.06 34.68 -6.88
C ILE A 32 32.68 34.36 -6.30
N VAL A 33 31.98 35.36 -5.76
CA VAL A 33 30.62 35.17 -5.21
C VAL A 33 29.65 34.68 -6.28
N ARG A 34 29.72 35.20 -7.51
CA ARG A 34 28.88 34.74 -8.63
C ARG A 34 29.18 33.29 -9.01
N GLU A 35 30.45 32.92 -9.15
CA GLU A 35 30.83 31.53 -9.48
C GLU A 35 30.39 30.55 -8.39
N LEU A 36 30.58 30.91 -7.11
CA LEU A 36 30.11 30.10 -5.99
C LEU A 36 28.58 29.96 -5.98
N LEU A 37 27.85 31.04 -6.29
CA LEU A 37 26.39 30.99 -6.37
C LEU A 37 25.92 30.03 -7.48
N GLU A 38 26.55 30.08 -8.67
CA GLU A 38 26.24 29.15 -9.76
C GLU A 38 26.54 27.69 -9.38
N ILE A 39 27.64 27.44 -8.67
CA ILE A 39 27.97 26.09 -8.19
C ILE A 39 26.91 25.58 -7.22
N VAL A 40 26.53 26.42 -6.25
CA VAL A 40 25.50 26.07 -5.26
C VAL A 40 24.16 25.81 -5.95
N ASP A 41 23.74 26.66 -6.88
CA ASP A 41 22.48 26.50 -7.60
C ASP A 41 22.42 25.19 -8.42
N LYS A 42 23.52 24.85 -9.10
CA LYS A 42 23.64 23.57 -9.82
C LYS A 42 23.55 22.37 -8.88
N GLN A 43 24.21 22.42 -7.73
CA GLN A 43 24.15 21.35 -6.73
C GLN A 43 22.74 21.21 -6.14
N VAL A 44 22.10 22.33 -5.81
CA VAL A 44 20.72 22.35 -5.30
C VAL A 44 19.76 21.75 -6.33
N THR A 45 19.90 22.12 -7.61
CA THR A 45 19.07 21.58 -8.70
C THR A 45 19.29 20.08 -8.89
N SER A 46 20.55 19.62 -8.91
CA SER A 46 20.87 18.19 -9.01
C SER A 46 20.27 17.38 -7.87
N VAL A 47 20.37 17.88 -6.63
CA VAL A 47 19.76 17.22 -5.46
C VAL A 47 18.24 17.23 -5.55
N ALA A 48 17.63 18.31 -6.05
CA ALA A 48 16.19 18.39 -6.23
C ALA A 48 15.68 17.35 -7.25
N GLU A 49 16.41 17.14 -8.36
CA GLU A 49 16.11 16.12 -9.35
C GLU A 49 16.17 14.70 -8.75
N ASP A 50 17.24 14.38 -8.01
CA ASP A 50 17.39 13.09 -7.33
C ASP A 50 16.25 12.83 -6.32
N VAL A 51 15.87 13.86 -5.54
CA VAL A 51 14.75 13.76 -4.61
C VAL A 51 13.43 13.54 -5.34
N SER A 52 13.21 14.18 -6.48
CA SER A 52 12.01 13.98 -7.29
C SER A 52 11.90 12.53 -7.77
N ILE A 53 13.00 11.95 -8.27
CA ILE A 53 13.04 10.55 -8.71
C ILE A 53 12.70 9.61 -7.54
N LEU A 54 13.21 9.89 -6.34
CA LEU A 54 12.91 9.11 -5.15
C LEU A 54 11.43 9.22 -4.73
N ILE A 55 10.84 10.41 -4.83
CA ILE A 55 9.41 10.62 -4.56
C ILE A 55 8.57 9.78 -5.51
N ASP A 56 8.83 9.86 -6.82
CA ASP A 56 8.10 9.09 -7.83
C ASP A 56 8.20 7.58 -7.57
N ALA A 57 9.39 7.09 -7.22
CA ALA A 57 9.60 5.68 -6.88
C ALA A 57 8.80 5.24 -5.65
N VAL A 58 8.74 6.09 -4.62
CA VAL A 58 7.95 5.85 -3.40
C VAL A 58 6.46 5.83 -3.72
N ASP A 59 5.98 6.79 -4.51
CA ASP A 59 4.56 6.87 -4.91
C ASP A 59 4.13 5.64 -5.72
N LEU A 60 4.97 5.19 -6.67
CA LEU A 60 4.75 3.94 -7.40
C LEU A 60 4.66 2.74 -6.44
N LYS A 61 5.53 2.67 -5.43
CA LYS A 61 5.54 1.58 -4.46
C LYS A 61 4.29 1.62 -3.58
N ILE A 62 3.89 2.80 -3.10
CA ILE A 62 2.67 3.02 -2.33
C ILE A 62 1.45 2.59 -3.16
N GLY A 63 1.35 3.02 -4.41
CA GLY A 63 0.27 2.64 -5.31
C GLY A 63 0.18 1.13 -5.53
N SER A 64 1.32 0.46 -5.70
CA SER A 64 1.39 -1.02 -5.80
C SER A 64 0.91 -1.71 -4.52
N MET A 65 1.34 -1.23 -3.35
CA MET A 65 0.93 -1.79 -2.05
C MET A 65 -0.56 -1.60 -1.80
N GLN A 66 -1.09 -0.41 -2.08
CA GLN A 66 -2.53 -0.13 -1.99
C GLN A 66 -3.33 -1.02 -2.93
N SER A 67 -2.86 -1.21 -4.16
CA SER A 67 -3.50 -2.12 -5.12
C SER A 67 -3.54 -3.56 -4.62
N LYS A 68 -2.42 -4.07 -4.08
CA LYS A 68 -2.33 -5.42 -3.50
C LYS A 68 -3.26 -5.56 -2.29
N PHE A 69 -3.30 -4.56 -1.41
CA PHE A 69 -4.20 -4.55 -0.26
C PHE A 69 -5.68 -4.59 -0.69
N ASN A 70 -6.05 -3.78 -1.67
CA ASN A 70 -7.41 -3.77 -2.22
C ASN A 70 -7.78 -5.11 -2.88
N LEU A 71 -6.84 -5.77 -3.55
CA LEU A 71 -7.06 -7.11 -4.10
C LEU A 71 -7.32 -8.14 -3.00
N LEU A 72 -6.50 -8.15 -1.93
CA LEU A 72 -6.70 -9.04 -0.78
C LEU A 72 -8.07 -8.82 -0.12
N LYS A 73 -8.45 -7.56 0.10
CA LYS A 73 -9.77 -7.21 0.65
C LYS A 73 -10.93 -7.74 -0.21
N ARG A 74 -10.77 -7.76 -1.53
CA ARG A 74 -11.77 -8.36 -2.44
C ARG A 74 -11.77 -9.88 -2.31
N VAL A 75 -10.60 -10.52 -2.31
CA VAL A 75 -10.50 -11.99 -2.12
C VAL A 75 -11.19 -12.43 -0.83
N ASP A 76 -11.02 -11.72 0.27
CA ASP A 76 -11.70 -12.00 1.54
C ASP A 76 -13.23 -11.90 1.45
N GLN A 77 -13.76 -11.01 0.61
CA GLN A 77 -15.20 -10.93 0.36
C GLN A 77 -15.70 -12.10 -0.50
N PHE A 78 -14.87 -12.62 -1.40
CA PHE A 78 -15.23 -13.72 -2.28
C PHE A 78 -15.00 -15.11 -1.66
N LEU A 79 -14.11 -15.26 -0.67
CA LEU A 79 -13.83 -16.53 0.00
C LEU A 79 -15.09 -17.17 0.64
N PRO A 80 -15.89 -16.45 1.45
CA PRO A 80 -17.16 -16.97 1.98
C PRO A 80 -18.22 -17.24 0.90
N CYS A 81 -18.28 -16.40 -0.14
CA CYS A 81 -19.22 -16.58 -1.24
C CYS A 81 -18.89 -17.82 -2.09
N ASN A 82 -17.61 -18.06 -2.37
CA ASN A 82 -17.13 -19.18 -3.15
C ASN A 82 -17.28 -20.50 -2.38
N THR A 83 -16.97 -20.52 -1.09
CA THR A 83 -17.19 -21.69 -0.22
C THR A 83 -18.67 -22.06 -0.13
N SER A 84 -19.56 -21.07 0.06
CA SER A 84 -21.01 -21.32 0.05
C SER A 84 -21.52 -21.84 -1.30
N TRP A 85 -21.02 -21.30 -2.41
CA TRP A 85 -21.38 -21.77 -3.75
C TRP A 85 -20.91 -23.21 -4.02
N LEU A 86 -19.65 -23.53 -3.69
CA LEU A 86 -19.08 -24.88 -3.80
C LEU A 86 -19.82 -25.88 -2.91
N ALA A 87 -20.21 -25.46 -1.71
CA ALA A 87 -21.00 -26.29 -0.80
C ALA A 87 -22.40 -26.58 -1.38
N ARG A 88 -23.07 -25.58 -1.97
CA ARG A 88 -24.35 -25.77 -2.69
C ARG A 88 -24.23 -26.72 -3.88
N GLU A 89 -23.16 -26.58 -4.67
CA GLU A 89 -22.89 -27.47 -5.81
C GLU A 89 -22.64 -28.91 -5.33
N SER A 90 -21.88 -29.07 -4.25
CA SER A 90 -21.60 -30.36 -3.62
C SER A 90 -22.85 -31.00 -3.04
N LEU A 91 -23.74 -30.22 -2.41
CA LEU A 91 -25.05 -30.69 -1.97
C LEU A 91 -25.88 -31.21 -3.14
N GLN A 92 -25.96 -30.51 -4.27
CA GLN A 92 -26.70 -31.01 -5.44
C GLN A 92 -26.17 -32.36 -5.98
N LYS A 93 -24.86 -32.62 -5.82
CA LYS A 93 -24.20 -33.84 -6.30
C LYS A 93 -24.17 -34.95 -5.24
N LEU A 94 -24.38 -34.64 -3.96
CA LEU A 94 -24.28 -35.60 -2.87
C LEU A 94 -25.40 -36.64 -2.99
N LYS A 95 -25.01 -37.88 -3.26
CA LYS A 95 -25.92 -39.03 -3.28
C LYS A 95 -25.60 -39.95 -2.13
N TYR A 96 -26.61 -40.58 -1.57
CA TYR A 96 -26.41 -41.67 -0.62
C TYR A 96 -25.68 -42.84 -1.31
N SER A 97 -24.40 -43.05 -0.98
CA SER A 97 -23.54 -44.08 -1.59
C SER A 97 -22.79 -44.96 -0.58
N GLY A 98 -23.12 -44.88 0.71
CA GLY A 98 -22.41 -45.57 1.78
C GLY A 98 -23.29 -45.88 2.98
N THR A 99 -22.77 -45.67 4.19
CA THR A 99 -23.58 -45.79 5.42
C THR A 99 -24.31 -44.48 5.70
N MET A 100 -25.47 -44.57 6.35
CA MET A 100 -26.23 -43.39 6.80
C MET A 100 -25.39 -42.43 7.65
N ARG A 101 -24.48 -42.96 8.48
CA ARG A 101 -23.57 -42.15 9.29
C ARG A 101 -22.65 -41.28 8.42
N TYR A 102 -22.05 -41.86 7.38
CA TYR A 102 -21.16 -41.12 6.47
C TYR A 102 -21.93 -40.05 5.69
N TYR A 103 -23.11 -40.41 5.18
CA TYR A 103 -23.98 -39.48 4.47
C TYR A 103 -24.40 -38.28 5.35
N VAL A 104 -24.86 -38.54 6.58
CA VAL A 104 -25.25 -37.47 7.52
C VAL A 104 -24.06 -36.59 7.89
N MET A 105 -22.88 -37.17 8.03
CA MET A 105 -21.65 -36.42 8.33
C MET A 105 -21.27 -35.47 7.18
N GLU A 106 -21.22 -35.97 5.94
CA GLU A 106 -20.93 -35.15 4.75
C GLU A 106 -21.99 -34.06 4.52
N PHE A 107 -23.27 -34.43 4.62
CA PHE A 107 -24.37 -33.46 4.53
C PHE A 107 -24.24 -32.36 5.60
N SER A 108 -24.01 -32.75 6.86
CA SER A 108 -23.88 -31.78 7.97
C SER A 108 -22.65 -30.89 7.82
N SER A 109 -21.55 -31.41 7.28
CA SER A 109 -20.35 -30.62 7.00
C SER A 109 -20.63 -29.54 5.94
N LEU A 110 -21.23 -29.93 4.81
CA LEU A 110 -21.59 -28.99 3.74
C LEU A 110 -22.59 -27.93 4.21
N MET A 111 -23.47 -28.29 5.14
CA MET A 111 -24.44 -27.36 5.71
C MET A 111 -23.81 -26.23 6.53
N LEU A 112 -22.61 -26.41 7.10
CA LEU A 112 -21.92 -25.35 7.84
C LEU A 112 -21.40 -24.23 6.93
N ASP A 113 -21.12 -24.56 5.67
CA ASP A 113 -20.58 -23.62 4.68
C ASP A 113 -21.69 -22.83 3.95
N VAL A 114 -22.96 -23.25 4.04
CA VAL A 114 -24.12 -22.56 3.45
C VAL A 114 -24.85 -21.72 4.50
N ARG A 115 -24.39 -20.48 4.70
CA ARG A 115 -24.90 -19.57 5.76
C ARG A 115 -26.37 -19.14 5.61
N ASP A 116 -26.93 -19.19 4.40
CA ASP A 116 -28.26 -18.60 4.12
C ASP A 116 -29.37 -19.64 3.89
N MET A 117 -29.17 -20.92 4.26
CA MET A 117 -30.19 -21.95 4.03
C MET A 117 -31.20 -21.99 5.19
N SER A 118 -32.50 -21.91 4.87
CA SER A 118 -33.55 -22.02 5.87
C SER A 118 -33.66 -23.45 6.41
N LYS A 119 -34.26 -23.63 7.59
CA LYS A 119 -34.50 -24.98 8.15
C LYS A 119 -35.40 -25.84 7.25
N GLU A 120 -36.34 -25.22 6.53
CA GLU A 120 -37.22 -25.92 5.59
C GLU A 120 -36.45 -26.36 4.34
N ASP A 121 -35.61 -25.48 3.77
CA ASP A 121 -34.76 -25.82 2.63
C ASP A 121 -33.75 -26.93 2.97
N ASN A 122 -33.21 -26.91 4.20
CA ASN A 122 -32.33 -27.96 4.71
C ASN A 122 -33.01 -29.32 4.73
N LEU A 123 -34.22 -29.37 5.29
CA LEU A 123 -34.99 -30.60 5.39
C LEU A 123 -35.40 -31.10 4.00
N PHE A 124 -35.80 -30.19 3.11
CA PHE A 124 -36.16 -30.53 1.74
C PHE A 124 -34.96 -31.10 0.96
N ASN A 125 -33.80 -30.45 1.02
CA ASN A 125 -32.57 -30.94 0.38
C ASN A 125 -32.17 -32.30 0.94
N PHE A 126 -32.13 -32.46 2.26
CA PHE A 126 -31.85 -33.73 2.90
C PHE A 126 -32.77 -34.85 2.39
N LEU A 127 -34.08 -34.63 2.40
CA LEU A 127 -35.07 -35.63 2.00
C LEU A 127 -35.01 -35.95 0.50
N SER A 128 -34.85 -34.94 -0.36
CA SER A 128 -34.81 -35.11 -1.82
C SER A 128 -33.59 -35.93 -2.29
N MET A 129 -32.50 -35.91 -1.53
CA MET A 129 -31.25 -36.58 -1.84
C MET A 129 -31.13 -38.01 -1.26
N LEU A 130 -32.11 -38.43 -0.44
CA LEU A 130 -32.21 -39.80 0.03
C LEU A 130 -32.61 -40.75 -1.11
N GLN A 131 -32.19 -42.02 -1.01
CA GLN A 131 -32.67 -43.07 -1.90
C GLN A 131 -34.20 -43.19 -1.84
N ALA A 132 -34.83 -43.55 -2.97
CA ALA A 132 -36.30 -43.63 -3.09
C ALA A 132 -36.94 -44.52 -2.01
N TRP A 133 -36.29 -45.61 -1.62
CA TRP A 133 -36.77 -46.49 -0.56
C TRP A 133 -36.76 -45.80 0.82
N ALA A 134 -35.74 -45.00 1.12
CA ALA A 134 -35.62 -44.28 2.40
C ALA A 134 -36.63 -43.13 2.48
N GLN A 135 -36.87 -42.42 1.36
CA GLN A 135 -37.94 -41.43 1.27
C GLN A 135 -39.32 -42.06 1.52
N THR A 136 -39.56 -43.24 0.94
CA THR A 136 -40.82 -43.97 1.10
C THR A 136 -41.02 -44.43 2.54
N GLU A 137 -39.97 -44.96 3.18
CA GLU A 137 -40.03 -45.40 4.58
C GLU A 137 -40.28 -44.23 5.54
N LEU A 138 -39.65 -43.06 5.33
CA LEU A 138 -39.90 -41.88 6.14
C LEU A 138 -41.35 -41.38 6.03
N ARG A 139 -41.93 -41.35 4.82
CA ARG A 139 -43.35 -41.00 4.62
C ARG A 139 -44.30 -42.00 5.30
N ARG A 140 -43.90 -43.27 5.36
CA ARG A 140 -44.65 -44.35 6.02
C ARG A 140 -44.60 -44.26 7.55
N GLN A 141 -43.52 -43.72 8.12
CA GLN A 141 -43.34 -43.57 9.56
C GLN A 141 -43.93 -42.24 10.08
N GLY A 142 -43.80 -41.15 9.34
CA GLY A 142 -44.38 -39.84 9.70
C GLY A 142 -45.92 -39.79 9.66
N SER A 143 -46.57 -40.80 9.07
CA SER A 143 -48.03 -40.98 9.09
C SER A 143 -48.53 -41.86 10.24
N ARG A 144 -47.62 -42.36 11.11
CA ARG A 144 -47.94 -43.18 12.29
C ARG A 144 -47.83 -42.45 13.63
N THR A 145 -47.46 -41.17 13.62
CA THR A 145 -47.45 -40.27 14.78
C THR A 145 -48.63 -39.33 14.71
#